data_AF-A0A1M7B0I0-F1
#
_entry.id   AF-A0A1M7B0I0-F1
#
_cell.length_a   1.000
_cell.length_b   1.000
_cell.length_c   1.000
_cell.angle_alpha   90.00
_cell.angle_beta   90.00
_cell.angle_gamma   90.00
#
_symmetry.space_group_name_H-M   'P 1'
#
loop_
_entity.id
_entity.type
_entity.pdbx_description
1 polymer ?
#
loop_
_entity_poly.entity_id
_entity_poly.type
_entity_poly.pdbx_seq_one_letter_code
_entity_poly.pdbx_strand_id
1 'polypeptide(L)'
;MALVYGGKFEQIMSESCSPKKVGATAKKFVKLEKQHGAYAFGKFAKHFLPKPDEFSNWSKDSGAVPDHIQKRITEIISTNLRSKTPMPMMLKVGENVDASHDLHVKTFAHKGHIYIGVHMLCPNTSLK
;
A
#
# COMPACT_ATOMS: atom_id res chain seq x y z
N MET A 1 14.03 -8.42 12.59
CA MET A 1 14.02 -7.83 11.23
C MET A 1 12.91 -6.81 11.23
N ALA A 2 13.21 -5.52 11.04
CA ALA A 2 12.18 -4.50 10.97
C ALA A 2 11.21 -4.86 9.82
N LEU A 3 9.91 -4.83 10.09
CA LEU A 3 8.86 -5.02 9.09
C LEU A 3 9.22 -4.16 7.87
N VAL A 4 9.66 -4.78 6.77
CA VAL A 4 10.15 -4.06 5.57
C VAL A 4 9.08 -3.10 5.02
N TYR A 5 7.81 -3.36 5.35
CA TYR A 5 6.65 -2.55 5.03
C TYR A 5 6.21 -1.55 6.11
N GLY A 6 6.61 -1.76 7.37
CA GLY A 6 6.35 -0.85 8.49
C GLY A 6 7.41 0.24 8.52
N GLY A 7 7.02 1.49 8.23
CA GLY A 7 7.94 2.63 8.20
C GLY A 7 7.83 3.44 6.92
N LYS A 8 8.93 3.58 6.16
CA LYS A 8 9.01 4.46 4.97
C LYS A 8 7.93 4.16 3.92
N PHE A 9 7.64 2.89 3.64
CA PHE A 9 6.62 2.52 2.64
C PHE A 9 5.22 2.97 3.06
N GLU A 10 4.82 2.65 4.29
CA GLU A 10 3.59 3.13 4.92
C GLU A 10 3.48 4.66 4.88
N GLN A 11 4.56 5.36 5.24
CA GLN A 11 4.58 6.83 5.25
C GLN A 11 4.38 7.40 3.85
N ILE A 12 5.06 6.85 2.84
CA ILE A 12 5.01 7.36 1.47
C ILE A 12 3.66 7.06 0.82
N MET A 13 3.08 5.88 1.06
CA MET A 13 1.74 5.55 0.59
C MET A 13 0.70 6.46 1.23
N SER A 14 0.76 6.65 2.55
CA SER A 14 -0.17 7.50 3.29
C SER A 14 -0.04 8.98 2.90
N GLU A 15 1.18 9.45 2.63
CA GLU A 15 1.40 10.81 2.16
C GLU A 15 0.91 11.01 0.71
N SER A 16 1.24 10.08 -0.19
CA SER A 16 0.82 10.13 -1.60
C SER A 16 -0.69 10.04 -1.73
N CYS A 17 -1.35 9.26 -0.86
CA CYS A 17 -2.79 9.14 -0.79
C CYS A 17 -3.44 10.06 0.26
N SER A 18 -2.74 11.10 0.71
CA SER A 18 -3.33 12.10 1.60
C SER A 18 -4.42 12.91 0.90
N PRO A 19 -5.36 13.55 1.63
CA PRO A 19 -6.45 14.31 1.02
C PRO A 19 -5.99 15.41 0.04
N LYS A 20 -4.82 15.99 0.30
CA LYS A 20 -4.24 17.04 -0.54
C LYS A 20 -3.60 16.50 -1.83
N LYS A 21 -3.13 15.25 -1.83
CA LYS A 21 -2.33 14.67 -2.92
C LYS A 21 -3.06 13.58 -3.70
N VAL A 22 -4.08 12.94 -3.13
CA VAL A 22 -4.74 11.75 -3.70
C VAL A 22 -5.23 11.96 -5.14
N GLY A 23 -5.79 13.12 -5.46
CA GLY A 23 -6.24 13.43 -6.83
C GLY A 23 -5.08 13.52 -7.84
N ALA A 24 -3.95 14.11 -7.44
CA ALA A 24 -2.75 14.17 -8.29
C ALA A 24 -2.11 12.78 -8.44
N THR A 25 -2.05 12.02 -7.34
CA THR A 25 -1.58 10.63 -7.31
C THR A 25 -2.42 9.73 -8.21
N ALA A 26 -3.75 9.86 -8.20
CA ALA A 26 -4.66 9.15 -9.09
C ALA A 26 -4.40 9.48 -10.57
N LYS A 27 -4.22 10.76 -10.91
CA LYS A 27 -3.85 11.17 -12.28
C LYS A 27 -2.51 10.57 -12.71
N LYS A 28 -1.51 10.57 -11.83
CA LYS A 28 -0.19 9.96 -12.09
C LYS A 28 -0.30 8.43 -12.21
N PHE A 29 -1.13 7.78 -11.39
CA PHE A 29 -1.43 6.35 -11.47
C PHE A 29 -1.97 5.98 -12.85
N VAL A 30 -3.02 6.66 -13.30
CA VAL A 30 -3.66 6.37 -14.60
C VAL A 30 -2.68 6.61 -15.76
N LYS A 31 -1.82 7.62 -15.66
CA LYS A 31 -0.78 7.88 -16.67
C LYS A 31 0.27 6.76 -16.71
N LEU A 32 0.76 6.31 -15.55
CA LEU A 32 1.73 5.23 -15.45
C LEU A 32 1.15 3.89 -15.91
N GLU A 33 -0.12 3.62 -15.60
CA GLU A 33 -0.82 2.42 -16.05
C GLU A 33 -0.93 2.36 -17.58
N LYS A 34 -1.20 3.49 -18.24
CA LYS A 34 -1.18 3.58 -19.70
C LYS A 34 0.21 3.33 -20.30
N GLN A 35 1.28 3.68 -19.59
CA GLN A 35 2.66 3.56 -20.07
C GLN A 35 3.27 2.17 -19.80
N HIS A 36 2.90 1.54 -18.70
CA HIS A 36 3.59 0.34 -18.20
C HIS A 36 2.68 -0.87 -17.98
N GLY A 37 1.40 -0.78 -18.39
CA GLY A 37 0.39 -1.83 -18.20
C GLY A 37 -0.21 -1.85 -16.80
N ALA A 38 -1.06 -2.87 -16.55
CA ALA A 38 -1.84 -2.99 -15.33
C ALA A 38 -0.97 -2.94 -14.05
N TYR A 39 -1.55 -2.34 -13.02
CA TYR A 39 -0.92 -2.22 -11.72
C TYR A 39 -0.63 -3.58 -11.06
N ALA A 40 0.55 -3.70 -10.46
CA ALA A 40 0.97 -4.84 -9.65
C ALA A 40 1.51 -4.34 -8.30
N PHE A 41 1.31 -5.14 -7.24
CA PHE A 41 1.79 -4.84 -5.90
C PHE A 41 3.28 -4.43 -5.92
N GLY A 42 3.61 -3.30 -5.30
CA GLY A 42 4.98 -2.78 -5.26
C GLY A 42 5.47 -1.96 -6.44
N LYS A 43 4.84 -2.10 -7.62
CA LYS A 43 5.17 -1.28 -8.79
C LYS A 43 4.90 0.21 -8.53
N PHE A 44 3.94 0.52 -7.65
CA PHE A 44 3.62 1.89 -7.23
C PHE A 44 4.74 2.50 -6.41
N ALA A 45 5.29 1.73 -5.47
CA ALA A 45 6.39 2.21 -4.65
C ALA A 45 7.54 2.66 -5.55
N LYS A 46 7.98 1.83 -6.50
CA LYS A 46 9.09 2.17 -7.41
C LYS A 46 8.92 3.50 -8.16
N HIS A 47 7.71 3.88 -8.57
CA HIS A 47 7.48 5.11 -9.34
C HIS A 47 7.14 6.35 -8.49
N PHE A 48 6.83 6.15 -7.21
CA PHE A 48 6.48 7.22 -6.27
C PHE A 48 7.55 7.45 -5.20
N LEU A 49 8.49 6.52 -5.05
CA LEU A 49 9.66 6.66 -4.20
C LEU A 49 10.68 7.60 -4.86
N PRO A 50 11.28 8.53 -4.09
CA PRO A 50 12.39 9.36 -4.57
C PRO A 50 13.68 8.55 -4.83
N LYS A 51 13.80 7.32 -4.29
CA LYS A 51 14.92 6.39 -4.52
C LYS A 51 14.39 4.96 -4.75
N PRO A 52 14.13 4.54 -5.99
CA PRO A 52 13.60 3.20 -6.28
C PRO A 52 14.54 2.06 -5.84
N ASP A 53 15.86 2.33 -5.77
CA ASP A 53 16.88 1.33 -5.40
C ASP A 53 16.88 0.97 -3.91
N GLU A 54 16.33 1.82 -3.02
CA GLU A 54 16.16 1.50 -1.59
C GLU A 54 15.22 0.30 -1.36
N PHE A 55 14.37 0.00 -2.35
CA PHE A 55 13.42 -1.12 -2.32
C PHE A 55 13.69 -2.13 -3.45
N SER A 56 14.94 -2.23 -3.91
CA SER A 56 15.36 -3.20 -4.93
C SER A 56 15.07 -4.66 -4.52
N ASN A 57 15.10 -4.96 -3.21
CA ASN A 57 14.71 -6.26 -2.65
C ASN A 57 13.19 -6.48 -2.50
N TRP A 58 12.37 -5.61 -3.09
CA TRP A 58 10.91 -5.70 -3.00
C TRP A 58 10.36 -7.11 -3.25
N SER A 59 10.78 -7.82 -4.31
CA SER A 59 10.28 -9.17 -4.57
C SER A 59 10.68 -10.19 -3.49
N LYS A 60 11.82 -10.00 -2.84
CA LYS A 60 12.32 -10.88 -1.78
C LYS A 60 11.57 -10.65 -0.47
N ASP A 61 11.28 -9.39 -0.16
CA ASP A 61 10.54 -9.02 1.04
C ASP A 61 9.02 -9.19 0.87
N SER A 62 8.51 -9.06 -0.38
CA SER A 62 7.09 -9.26 -0.72
C SER A 62 6.75 -10.70 -0.95
N GLY A 63 7.73 -11.53 -1.28
CA GLY A 63 7.58 -12.97 -1.39
C GLY A 63 7.13 -13.62 -0.07
N ALA A 64 7.30 -12.95 1.07
CA ALA A 64 6.74 -13.40 2.34
C ALA A 64 5.23 -13.15 2.45
N VAL A 65 4.69 -12.12 1.77
CA VAL A 65 3.26 -11.78 1.81
C VAL A 65 2.50 -12.70 0.86
N PRO A 66 1.46 -13.43 1.31
CA PRO A 66 0.67 -14.31 0.46
C PRO A 66 0.08 -13.59 -0.76
N ASP A 67 0.06 -14.27 -1.91
CA ASP A 67 -0.45 -13.73 -3.18
C ASP A 67 -1.87 -13.16 -3.09
N HIS A 68 -2.74 -13.80 -2.30
CA HIS A 68 -4.11 -13.34 -2.13
C HIS A 68 -4.18 -11.97 -1.43
N ILE A 69 -3.29 -11.70 -0.47
CA ILE A 69 -3.17 -10.39 0.20
C ILE A 69 -2.60 -9.35 -0.76
N GLN A 70 -1.55 -9.71 -1.51
CA GLN A 70 -0.98 -8.82 -2.52
C GLN A 70 -2.01 -8.41 -3.57
N LYS A 71 -2.78 -9.38 -4.10
CA LYS A 71 -3.87 -9.12 -5.05
C LYS A 71 -4.94 -8.23 -4.43
N ARG A 72 -5.36 -8.51 -3.19
CA ARG A 72 -6.38 -7.72 -2.52
C ARG A 72 -5.96 -6.26 -2.31
N ILE A 73 -4.73 -6.03 -1.86
CA ILE A 73 -4.19 -4.66 -1.72
C ILE A 73 -4.12 -3.97 -3.10
N THR A 74 -3.67 -4.70 -4.12
CA THR A 74 -3.57 -4.19 -5.49
C THR A 74 -4.94 -3.76 -6.03
N GLU A 75 -5.97 -4.58 -5.83
CA GLU A 75 -7.35 -4.28 -6.21
C GLU A 75 -7.87 -3.03 -5.51
N ILE A 76 -7.68 -2.89 -4.20
CA ILE A 76 -8.16 -1.74 -3.42
C ILE A 76 -7.49 -0.44 -3.89
N ILE A 77 -6.17 -0.46 -4.03
CA ILE A 77 -5.39 0.71 -4.47
C ILE A 77 -5.79 1.10 -5.89
N SER A 78 -5.78 0.15 -6.82
CA SER A 78 -6.10 0.44 -8.22
C SER A 78 -7.54 0.90 -8.40
N THR A 79 -8.50 0.27 -7.73
CA THR A 79 -9.91 0.66 -7.80
C THR A 79 -10.12 2.08 -7.27
N ASN A 80 -9.51 2.40 -6.13
CA ASN A 80 -9.62 3.75 -5.56
C ASN A 80 -8.97 4.81 -6.47
N LEU A 81 -7.76 4.55 -7.00
CA LEU A 81 -7.04 5.51 -7.83
C LEU A 81 -7.59 5.64 -9.25
N ARG A 82 -8.35 4.64 -9.73
CA ARG A 82 -9.13 4.73 -10.98
C ARG A 82 -10.49 5.41 -10.78
N SER A 83 -10.95 5.61 -9.54
CA SER A 83 -12.22 6.27 -9.25
C SER A 83 -12.23 7.73 -9.73
N LYS A 84 -13.41 8.21 -10.13
CA LYS A 84 -13.63 9.64 -10.46
C LYS A 84 -13.40 10.54 -9.24
N THR A 85 -13.65 10.02 -8.05
CA THR A 85 -13.48 10.70 -6.76
C THR A 85 -12.60 9.82 -5.85
N PRO A 86 -11.28 9.79 -6.08
CA PRO A 86 -10.39 8.94 -5.31
C PRO A 86 -10.36 9.40 -3.86
N MET A 87 -10.52 8.46 -2.94
CA MET A 87 -10.56 8.74 -1.51
C MET A 87 -9.15 8.70 -0.91
N PRO A 88 -8.88 9.52 0.11
CA PRO A 88 -7.67 9.41 0.90
C PRO A 88 -7.48 7.98 1.41
N MET A 89 -6.23 7.51 1.45
CA MET A 89 -5.92 6.15 1.90
C MET A 89 -4.76 6.17 2.90
N MET A 90 -4.84 5.26 3.88
CA MET A 90 -3.79 5.04 4.87
C MET A 90 -3.46 3.57 4.90
N LEU A 91 -2.17 3.25 4.69
CA LEU A 91 -1.65 1.89 4.82
C LEU A 91 -0.92 1.79 6.15
N LYS A 92 -1.22 0.76 6.94
CA LYS A 92 -0.54 0.42 8.17
C LYS A 92 -0.01 -0.99 8.08
N VAL A 93 1.19 -1.22 8.58
CA VAL A 93 1.72 -2.58 8.73
C VAL A 93 2.07 -2.87 10.18
N GLY A 94 1.54 -3.97 10.70
CA GLY A 94 1.77 -4.44 12.06
C GLY A 94 2.20 -5.89 12.11
N GLU A 95 2.51 -6.38 13.31
CA GLU A 95 2.66 -7.80 13.58
C GLU A 95 1.30 -8.39 13.99
N ASN A 96 1.03 -9.62 13.54
CA ASN A 96 -0.14 -10.39 13.93
C ASN A 96 0.06 -10.99 15.32
N VAL A 97 -1.01 -11.53 15.90
CA VAL A 97 -0.95 -12.29 17.17
C VAL A 97 -0.48 -13.73 16.97
N ASP A 98 -0.31 -14.18 15.73
CA ASP A 98 0.11 -15.51 15.34
C ASP A 98 1.09 -15.50 14.15
N ALA A 99 1.40 -16.67 13.61
CA ALA A 99 2.32 -16.85 12.49
C ALA A 99 1.67 -16.63 11.10
N SER A 100 0.45 -16.11 11.04
CA SER A 100 -0.28 -15.88 9.79
C SER A 100 -0.19 -14.42 9.33
N HIS A 101 -0.39 -14.22 8.03
CA HIS A 101 -0.67 -12.88 7.50
C HIS A 101 -2.17 -12.63 7.52
N ASP A 102 -2.56 -11.39 7.81
CA ASP A 102 -3.95 -10.95 7.72
C ASP A 102 -4.04 -9.54 7.09
N LEU A 103 -5.20 -9.22 6.54
CA LEU A 103 -5.46 -7.94 5.89
C LEU A 103 -6.82 -7.39 6.30
N HIS A 104 -6.82 -6.29 7.05
CA HIS A 104 -8.04 -5.58 7.41
C HIS A 104 -8.22 -4.34 6.55
N VAL A 105 -9.41 -4.18 5.99
CA VAL A 105 -9.76 -3.04 5.14
C VAL A 105 -11.01 -2.41 5.71
N LYS A 106 -10.90 -1.16 6.14
CA LYS A 106 -12.00 -0.42 6.75
C LYS A 106 -12.02 1.02 6.30
N THR A 107 -13.21 1.58 6.20
CA THR A 107 -13.39 3.02 5.98
C THR A 107 -13.50 3.72 7.34
N PHE A 108 -12.81 4.84 7.53
CA PHE A 108 -12.86 5.59 8.79
C PHE A 108 -12.80 7.11 8.55
N ALA A 109 -13.41 7.87 9.45
CA ALA A 109 -13.34 9.34 9.42
C ALA A 109 -12.16 9.84 10.25
N HIS A 110 -11.36 10.74 9.70
CA HIS A 110 -10.25 11.38 10.41
C HIS A 110 -10.05 12.81 9.90
N LYS A 111 -9.99 13.78 10.82
CA LYS A 111 -9.78 15.22 10.51
C LYS A 111 -10.69 15.74 9.38
N GLY A 112 -11.97 15.38 9.40
CA GLY A 112 -12.96 15.84 8.42
C GLY A 112 -12.92 15.14 7.06
N HIS A 113 -12.08 14.11 6.89
CA HIS A 113 -12.01 13.31 5.66
C HIS A 113 -12.33 11.84 5.93
N ILE A 114 -12.95 11.18 4.96
CA ILE A 114 -13.15 9.74 4.98
C ILE A 114 -11.95 9.07 4.31
N TYR A 115 -11.30 8.15 5.01
CA TYR A 115 -10.15 7.39 4.55
C TYR A 115 -10.50 5.93 4.29
N ILE A 116 -9.81 5.35 3.31
CA ILE A 116 -9.67 3.90 3.19
C ILE A 116 -8.46 3.50 4.06
N GLY A 117 -8.70 2.78 5.14
CA GLY A 117 -7.67 2.16 5.96
C GLY A 117 -7.37 0.75 5.46
N VAL A 118 -6.10 0.50 5.18
CA VAL A 118 -5.57 -0.82 4.84
C VAL A 118 -4.58 -1.18 5.94
N HIS A 119 -4.85 -2.22 6.72
CA HIS A 119 -3.98 -2.68 7.79
C HIS A 119 -3.52 -4.10 7.46
N MET A 120 -2.25 -4.24 7.08
CA MET A 120 -1.64 -5.53 6.80
C MET A 120 -0.92 -6.02 8.06
N LEU A 121 -1.29 -7.20 8.53
CA LEU A 121 -0.65 -7.87 9.66
C LEU A 121 0.30 -8.92 9.10
N CYS A 122 1.58 -8.81 9.45
CA CYS A 122 2.61 -9.80 9.13
C CYS A 122 2.80 -10.78 10.30
N PRO A 123 3.26 -12.02 10.06
CA PRO A 123 3.51 -13.02 11.09
C PRO A 123 4.36 -12.47 12.23
N ASN A 124 3.97 -12.77 13.46
CA ASN A 124 4.74 -12.38 14.63
C ASN A 124 6.09 -13.10 14.63
N THR A 125 7.18 -12.34 14.54
CA THR A 125 8.52 -12.93 14.50
C THR A 125 8.98 -13.48 15.85
N SER A 126 8.30 -13.09 16.94
CA SER A 126 8.57 -13.51 18.32
C SER A 126 7.88 -14.82 18.72
N LEU A 127 6.96 -15.34 17.89
CA LEU A 127 6.25 -16.61 18.11
C LEU A 127 6.90 -17.78 17.36
N LYS A 128 8.19 -17.66 17.06
CA LYS A 128 9.01 -18.74 16.48
C LYS A 128 9.34 -19.80 17.52
#